data_AF-A0A522SU98-F1
#
_entry.id   AF-A0A522SU98-F1
#
_cell.length_a   1.000
_cell.length_b   1.000
_cell.length_c   1.000
_cell.angle_alpha   90.00
_cell.angle_beta   90.00
_cell.angle_gamma   90.00
#
_symmetry.space_group_name_H-M   'P 1'
#
loop_
_entity.id
_entity.type
_entity.pdbx_description
1 polymer ?
#
loop_
_entity_poly.entity_id
_entity_poly.type
_entity_poly.pdbx_seq_one_letter_code
_entity_poly.pdbx_strand_id
1 'polypeptide(L)'
;AEDKQNVIFAMEEAETAIPPYAQKRIVHELRKLSAQSLFTSHSPYVLEEFSLDETVILSRSDDGQLSQSKIELPESVKHKRYRQEFRTRFCEGLLSRRVLIAEGATEATAFPVAARRLSELNPATYASLEALGVCVIDAGTENQIADLGALYKSLGKRTFGLCDKQTDPAKAAIEAQVEHLFTHDEKGIEDLILKNTTLAALQRFADQLDWPPHLQAKYPDPKAQAVAALKDYFGWSKGNWGIAEFLAQCSEAEMPQWLREACVTLKALCDPPPLPPPPPPEGDDDFADLLG
;
A
#
# COMPACT_ATOMS: atom_id res chain seq x y z
N ALA A 1 20.34 25.19 -36.78
CA ALA A 1 19.98 25.39 -35.37
C ALA A 1 19.14 26.66 -35.21
N GLU A 2 18.17 26.91 -36.10
CA GLU A 2 17.57 28.24 -36.28
C GLU A 2 16.04 28.27 -36.19
N ASP A 3 15.38 27.18 -35.80
CA ASP A 3 13.90 27.14 -35.71
C ASP A 3 13.39 26.26 -34.57
N LYS A 4 14.04 26.29 -33.39
CA LYS A 4 13.28 26.03 -32.15
C LYS A 4 12.42 27.28 -31.91
N GLN A 5 11.37 27.44 -32.73
CA GLN A 5 10.30 28.40 -32.48
C GLN A 5 9.81 28.20 -31.04
N ASN A 6 9.34 29.28 -30.40
CA ASN A 6 8.78 29.33 -29.04
C ASN A 6 7.49 28.50 -28.92
N VAL A 7 7.56 27.21 -29.25
CA VAL A 7 6.46 26.26 -29.26
C VAL A 7 6.48 25.53 -27.94
N ILE A 8 5.38 25.66 -27.21
CA ILE A 8 5.07 24.89 -26.02
C ILE A 8 4.16 23.76 -26.47
N PHE A 9 4.55 22.52 -26.19
CA PHE A 9 3.64 21.38 -26.31
C PHE A 9 2.98 21.12 -24.96
N ALA A 10 1.66 20.93 -24.97
CA ALA A 10 0.92 20.42 -23.83
C ALA A 10 0.18 19.16 -24.29
N MET A 11 0.41 18.04 -23.60
CA MET A 11 -0.25 16.77 -23.89
C MET A 11 -0.94 16.24 -22.65
N GLU A 12 -2.18 15.85 -22.84
CA GLU A 12 -2.97 15.13 -21.85
C GLU A 12 -2.94 13.64 -22.17
N GLU A 13 -2.55 12.82 -21.18
CA GLU A 13 -2.56 11.35 -21.25
C GLU A 13 -1.97 10.78 -22.56
N ALA A 14 -0.73 11.16 -22.87
CA ALA A 14 -0.01 10.73 -24.06
C ALA A 14 0.15 9.19 -24.17
N GLU A 15 -0.18 8.45 -23.11
CA GLU A 15 -0.18 6.99 -23.03
C GLU A 15 -1.44 6.29 -23.55
N THR A 16 -2.56 7.00 -23.74
CA THR A 16 -3.86 6.36 -23.97
C THR A 16 -3.88 5.54 -25.27
N ALA A 17 -4.12 4.23 -25.14
CA ALA A 17 -4.06 3.23 -26.22
C ALA A 17 -2.68 3.08 -26.90
N ILE A 18 -1.60 3.51 -26.25
CA ILE A 18 -0.24 3.46 -26.79
C ILE A 18 0.60 2.42 -26.01
N PRO A 19 1.30 1.50 -26.68
CA PRO A 19 2.15 0.53 -25.99
C PRO A 19 3.36 1.20 -25.31
N PRO A 20 3.92 0.62 -24.22
CA PRO A 20 4.94 1.27 -23.38
C PRO A 20 6.14 1.86 -24.14
N TYR A 21 6.67 1.14 -25.13
CA TYR A 21 7.82 1.62 -25.92
C TYR A 21 7.47 2.85 -26.77
N ALA A 22 6.23 2.94 -27.25
CA ALA A 22 5.77 4.04 -28.08
C ALA A 22 5.49 5.29 -27.24
N GLN A 23 5.05 5.13 -25.98
CA GLN A 23 4.91 6.25 -25.03
C GLN A 23 6.25 6.97 -24.84
N LYS A 24 7.31 6.21 -24.52
CA LYS A 24 8.67 6.73 -24.39
C LYS A 24 9.16 7.43 -25.65
N ARG A 25 8.90 6.82 -26.82
CA ARG A 25 9.27 7.41 -28.11
C ARG A 25 8.58 8.75 -28.34
N ILE A 26 7.29 8.87 -28.01
CA ILE A 26 6.53 10.12 -28.15
C ILE A 26 7.11 11.21 -27.26
N VAL A 27 7.34 10.90 -25.97
CA VAL A 27 7.95 11.86 -25.04
C VAL A 27 9.31 12.35 -25.56
N HIS A 28 10.17 11.42 -26.01
CA HIS A 28 11.49 11.76 -26.54
C HIS A 28 11.44 12.65 -27.78
N GLU A 29 10.58 12.33 -28.75
CA GLU A 29 10.49 13.13 -29.98
C GLU A 29 9.91 14.53 -29.70
N LEU A 30 8.92 14.66 -28.81
CA LEU A 30 8.35 15.96 -28.47
C LEU A 30 9.35 16.86 -27.74
N ARG A 31 10.14 16.30 -26.82
CA ARG A 31 11.20 17.05 -26.13
C ARG A 31 12.28 17.57 -27.09
N LYS A 32 12.54 16.88 -28.21
CA LYS A 32 13.46 17.39 -29.25
C LYS A 32 12.88 18.59 -30.01
N LEU A 33 11.57 18.55 -30.28
CA LEU A 33 10.88 19.48 -31.16
C LEU A 33 10.46 20.79 -30.47
N SER A 34 10.18 20.79 -29.17
CA SER A 34 9.78 22.00 -28.43
C SER A 34 10.87 22.64 -27.59
N ALA A 35 10.66 23.92 -27.24
CA ALA A 35 11.38 24.61 -26.18
C ALA A 35 10.85 24.21 -24.78
N GLN A 36 9.56 23.93 -24.66
CA GLN A 36 8.91 23.47 -23.43
C GLN A 36 7.86 22.41 -23.74
N SER A 37 7.81 21.33 -22.96
CA SER A 37 6.78 20.30 -23.05
C SER A 37 6.13 20.08 -21.68
N LEU A 38 4.81 20.10 -21.63
CA LEU A 38 3.99 19.82 -20.46
C LEU A 38 3.21 18.53 -20.71
N PHE A 39 3.30 17.59 -19.78
CA PHE A 39 2.59 16.31 -19.87
C PHE A 39 1.77 16.10 -18.60
N THR A 40 0.52 15.67 -18.75
CA THR A 40 -0.22 14.99 -17.69
C THR A 40 -0.24 13.50 -18.00
N SER A 41 -0.02 12.67 -16.97
CA SER A 41 0.11 11.23 -17.18
C SER A 41 -0.10 10.46 -15.88
N HIS A 42 -0.73 9.30 -16.02
CA HIS A 42 -0.80 8.25 -15.01
C HIS A 42 0.10 7.06 -15.37
N SER A 43 0.83 7.14 -16.48
CA SER A 43 1.70 6.06 -16.94
C SER A 43 3.09 6.12 -16.29
N PRO A 44 3.55 5.03 -15.65
CA PRO A 44 4.93 4.94 -15.16
C PRO A 44 5.96 5.10 -16.28
N TYR A 45 5.61 4.76 -17.53
CA TYR A 45 6.56 4.84 -18.65
C TYR A 45 6.75 6.26 -19.16
N VAL A 46 5.76 7.13 -19.01
CA VAL A 46 5.87 8.55 -19.33
C VAL A 46 6.59 9.26 -18.19
N LEU A 47 6.15 9.02 -16.94
CA LEU A 47 6.73 9.67 -15.75
C LEU A 47 8.22 9.38 -15.57
N GLU A 48 8.69 8.19 -15.95
CA GLU A 48 10.12 7.82 -15.85
C GLU A 48 11.03 8.63 -16.79
N GLU A 49 10.47 9.24 -17.85
CA GLU A 49 11.23 10.05 -18.79
C GLU A 49 11.51 11.47 -18.26
N PHE A 50 10.93 11.84 -17.11
CA PHE A 50 11.14 13.14 -16.46
C PHE A 50 11.98 12.99 -15.20
N SER A 51 12.82 14.00 -14.92
CA SER A 51 13.53 14.06 -13.64
C SER A 51 12.61 14.50 -12.50
N LEU A 52 13.08 14.35 -11.26
CA LEU A 52 12.33 14.74 -10.06
C LEU A 52 11.96 16.23 -10.05
N ASP A 53 12.88 17.08 -10.51
CA ASP A 53 12.69 18.53 -10.61
C ASP A 53 11.76 18.95 -11.76
N GLU A 54 11.57 18.08 -12.75
CA GLU A 54 10.60 18.24 -13.84
C GLU A 54 9.22 17.69 -13.49
N THR A 55 9.07 16.98 -12.35
CA THR A 55 7.83 16.29 -11.97
C THR A 55 7.11 17.02 -10.84
N VAL A 56 5.83 17.29 -11.03
CA VAL A 56 4.95 17.90 -10.03
C VAL A 56 3.75 16.99 -9.79
N ILE A 57 3.48 16.68 -8.53
CA ILE A 57 2.30 15.92 -8.13
C ILE A 57 1.16 16.90 -7.87
N LEU A 58 0.04 16.66 -8.52
CA LEU A 58 -1.20 17.40 -8.29
C LEU A 58 -2.13 16.55 -7.42
N SER A 59 -2.67 17.16 -6.37
CA SER A 59 -3.63 16.52 -5.47
C SER A 59 -4.82 17.43 -5.24
N ARG A 60 -6.00 16.83 -5.04
CA ARG A 60 -7.22 17.54 -4.70
C ARG A 60 -7.68 17.13 -3.31
N SER A 61 -7.90 18.09 -2.43
CA SER A 61 -8.46 17.86 -1.09
C SER A 61 -9.97 17.66 -1.12
N ASP A 62 -10.54 17.19 -0.02
CA ASP A 62 -11.97 16.87 0.10
C ASP A 62 -12.89 18.11 -0.03
N ASP A 63 -12.37 19.29 0.29
CA ASP A 63 -13.03 20.58 0.05
C ASP A 63 -12.91 21.08 -1.41
N GLY A 64 -12.24 20.29 -2.25
CA GLY A 64 -12.08 20.53 -3.67
C GLY A 64 -10.91 21.45 -4.06
N GLN A 65 -10.04 21.83 -3.12
CA GLN A 65 -8.85 22.65 -3.44
C GLN A 65 -7.77 21.82 -4.16
N LEU A 66 -7.16 22.42 -5.19
CA LEU A 66 -6.04 21.83 -5.91
C LEU A 66 -4.72 22.30 -5.28
N SER A 67 -3.86 21.36 -4.90
CA SER A 67 -2.51 21.62 -4.43
C SER A 67 -1.48 20.97 -5.34
N GLN A 68 -0.27 21.52 -5.33
CA GLN A 68 0.89 20.96 -6.01
C GLN A 68 2.00 20.64 -5.02
N SER A 69 2.70 19.53 -5.22
CA SER A 69 3.85 19.12 -4.43
C SER A 69 5.00 18.70 -5.34
N LYS A 70 6.23 19.10 -5.00
CA LYS A 70 7.46 18.59 -5.62
C LYS A 70 7.92 17.34 -4.89
N ILE A 71 8.62 16.47 -5.59
CA ILE A 71 9.17 15.24 -5.01
C ILE A 71 10.55 15.54 -4.44
N GLU A 72 10.66 15.52 -3.12
CA GLU A 72 11.93 15.67 -2.39
C GLU A 72 12.25 14.35 -1.69
N LEU A 73 13.23 13.60 -2.22
CA LEU A 73 13.60 12.31 -1.65
C LEU A 73 14.30 12.51 -0.29
N PRO A 74 13.94 11.75 0.76
CA PRO A 74 14.67 11.76 2.01
C PRO A 74 16.07 11.16 1.83
N GLU A 75 17.03 11.52 2.70
CA GLU A 75 18.43 11.06 2.61
C GLU A 75 18.56 9.52 2.65
N SER A 76 17.62 8.84 3.31
CA SER A 76 17.54 7.38 3.37
C SER A 76 17.19 6.73 2.03
N VAL A 77 16.48 7.43 1.14
CA VAL A 77 16.09 6.94 -0.18
C VAL A 77 17.15 7.34 -1.20
N LYS A 78 18.10 6.43 -1.42
CA LYS A 78 19.14 6.62 -2.43
C LYS A 78 18.54 6.73 -3.84
N HIS A 79 19.03 7.68 -4.64
CA HIS A 79 18.66 7.83 -6.06
C HIS A 79 18.79 6.54 -6.90
N LYS A 80 19.72 5.65 -6.54
CA LYS A 80 19.83 4.35 -7.21
C LYS A 80 18.60 3.47 -6.93
N ARG A 81 18.18 3.40 -5.68
CA ARG A 81 17.00 2.63 -5.27
C ARG A 81 15.74 3.21 -5.89
N TYR A 82 15.58 4.54 -5.83
CA TYR A 82 14.49 5.26 -6.48
C TYR A 82 14.38 4.89 -7.98
N ARG A 83 15.49 4.98 -8.74
CA ARG A 83 15.48 4.63 -10.17
C ARG A 83 15.19 3.15 -10.44
N GLN A 84 15.68 2.24 -9.59
CA GLN A 84 15.46 0.80 -9.76
C GLN A 84 14.02 0.40 -9.48
N GLU A 85 13.40 1.02 -8.48
CA GLU A 85 12.04 0.72 -8.01
C GLU A 85 11.00 1.72 -8.55
N PHE A 86 11.40 2.64 -9.45
CA PHE A 86 10.54 3.74 -9.90
C PHE A 86 9.24 3.23 -10.49
N ARG A 87 9.34 2.32 -11.47
CA ARG A 87 8.18 1.82 -12.22
C ARG A 87 7.20 0.99 -11.38
N THR A 88 7.70 0.32 -10.34
CA THR A 88 6.91 -0.64 -9.58
C THR A 88 6.37 -0.03 -8.31
N ARG A 89 7.23 0.48 -7.43
CA ARG A 89 6.83 0.91 -6.08
C ARG A 89 6.57 2.41 -6.01
N PHE A 90 7.51 3.22 -6.46
CA PHE A 90 7.39 4.66 -6.29
C PHE A 90 6.27 5.23 -7.16
N CYS A 91 6.20 4.88 -8.44
CA CYS A 91 5.17 5.40 -9.32
C CYS A 91 3.76 4.98 -8.88
N GLU A 92 3.58 3.75 -8.41
CA GLU A 92 2.29 3.31 -7.87
C GLU A 92 1.91 4.12 -6.62
N GLY A 93 2.87 4.37 -5.71
CA GLY A 93 2.67 5.26 -4.57
C GLY A 93 2.30 6.70 -4.97
N LEU A 94 2.97 7.26 -5.98
CA LEU A 94 2.69 8.60 -6.51
C LEU A 94 1.27 8.72 -7.10
N LEU A 95 0.77 7.65 -7.70
CA LEU A 95 -0.54 7.62 -8.36
C LEU A 95 -1.68 7.21 -7.43
N SER A 96 -1.36 6.50 -6.35
CA SER A 96 -2.34 6.08 -5.35
C SER A 96 -2.92 7.27 -4.58
N ARG A 97 -4.12 7.07 -4.01
CA ARG A 97 -4.71 8.01 -3.04
C ARG A 97 -4.14 7.79 -1.63
N ARG A 98 -3.79 6.54 -1.33
CA ARG A 98 -3.42 6.07 0.00
C ARG A 98 -2.23 5.12 -0.13
N VAL A 99 -1.29 5.20 0.81
CA VAL A 99 -0.08 4.38 0.85
C VAL A 99 0.01 3.65 2.18
N LEU A 100 0.16 2.33 2.16
CA LEU A 100 0.48 1.50 3.31
C LEU A 100 1.95 1.10 3.24
N ILE A 101 2.74 1.55 4.20
CA ILE A 101 4.19 1.32 4.26
C ILE A 101 4.43 0.16 5.21
N ALA A 102 4.77 -0.99 4.64
CA ALA A 102 5.13 -2.19 5.35
C ALA A 102 6.63 -2.20 5.66
N GLU A 103 7.00 -2.70 6.83
CA GLU A 103 8.38 -2.79 7.29
C GLU A 103 9.27 -3.58 6.30
N GLY A 104 8.80 -4.74 5.87
CA GLY A 104 9.53 -5.64 4.98
C GLY A 104 8.67 -6.24 3.87
N ALA A 105 9.35 -6.98 3.00
CA ALA A 105 8.73 -7.63 1.83
C ALA A 105 7.70 -8.69 2.22
N THR A 106 7.86 -9.35 3.36
CA THR A 106 6.93 -10.39 3.81
C THR A 106 5.57 -9.78 4.17
N GLU A 107 5.55 -8.72 4.97
CA GLU A 107 4.36 -7.97 5.34
C GLU A 107 3.73 -7.31 4.10
N ALA A 108 4.56 -6.71 3.24
CA ALA A 108 4.11 -6.06 2.01
C ALA A 108 3.42 -7.00 1.02
N THR A 109 3.73 -8.29 1.06
CA THR A 109 3.10 -9.32 0.20
C THR A 109 1.96 -10.04 0.91
N ALA A 110 2.10 -10.33 2.21
CA ALA A 110 1.13 -11.06 3.00
C ALA A 110 -0.15 -10.25 3.28
N PHE A 111 -0.02 -8.98 3.65
CA PHE A 111 -1.17 -8.16 4.05
C PHE A 111 -2.17 -7.92 2.92
N PRO A 112 -1.77 -7.56 1.68
CA PRO A 112 -2.70 -7.47 0.54
C PRO A 112 -3.45 -8.77 0.28
N VAL A 113 -2.75 -9.91 0.37
CA VAL A 113 -3.36 -11.23 0.14
C VAL A 113 -4.35 -11.58 1.24
N ALA A 114 -4.05 -11.28 2.49
CA ALA A 114 -5.00 -11.42 3.60
C ALA A 114 -6.25 -10.56 3.38
N ALA A 115 -6.07 -9.27 3.04
CA ALA A 115 -7.18 -8.35 2.80
C ALA A 115 -8.08 -8.81 1.63
N ARG A 116 -7.47 -9.26 0.53
CA ARG A 116 -8.20 -9.80 -0.63
C ARG A 116 -8.94 -11.09 -0.27
N ARG A 117 -8.30 -12.01 0.45
CA ARG A 117 -8.93 -13.26 0.86
C ARG A 117 -10.12 -13.01 1.77
N LEU A 118 -9.98 -12.11 2.74
CA LEU A 118 -11.05 -11.73 3.65
C LEU A 118 -12.21 -11.04 2.91
N SER A 119 -11.93 -10.19 1.91
CA SER A 119 -12.98 -9.54 1.12
C SER A 119 -13.73 -10.50 0.22
N GLU A 120 -13.07 -11.52 -0.33
CA GLU A 120 -13.72 -12.61 -1.07
C GLU A 120 -14.65 -13.45 -0.18
N LEU A 121 -14.23 -13.72 1.05
CA LEU A 121 -15.00 -14.52 2.01
C LEU A 121 -16.17 -13.74 2.63
N ASN A 122 -15.97 -12.46 2.94
CA ASN A 122 -16.95 -11.60 3.59
C ASN A 122 -16.81 -10.14 3.13
N PRO A 123 -17.38 -9.78 1.96
CA PRO A 123 -17.27 -8.44 1.39
C PRO A 123 -18.04 -7.36 2.16
N ALA A 124 -19.01 -7.75 3.02
CA ALA A 124 -19.73 -6.80 3.87
C ALA A 124 -18.79 -6.21 4.93
N THR A 125 -17.96 -7.04 5.55
CA THR A 125 -17.03 -6.63 6.61
C THR A 125 -15.71 -6.10 6.07
N TYR A 126 -15.12 -6.76 5.07
CA TYR A 126 -13.77 -6.44 4.60
C TYR A 126 -13.78 -5.77 3.21
N ALA A 127 -12.61 -5.31 2.78
CA ALA A 127 -12.37 -4.79 1.44
C ALA A 127 -10.92 -5.12 1.04
N SER A 128 -10.66 -5.34 -0.26
CA SER A 128 -9.29 -5.49 -0.73
C SER A 128 -8.59 -4.13 -0.75
N LEU A 129 -7.27 -4.12 -0.71
CA LEU A 129 -6.51 -2.87 -0.75
C LEU A 129 -6.72 -2.09 -2.05
N GLU A 130 -6.90 -2.81 -3.17
CA GLU A 130 -7.21 -2.21 -4.47
C GLU A 130 -8.56 -1.50 -4.45
N ALA A 131 -9.58 -2.09 -3.82
CA ALA A 131 -10.89 -1.45 -3.66
C ALA A 131 -10.80 -0.18 -2.80
N LEU A 132 -9.90 -0.17 -1.81
CA LEU A 132 -9.63 0.99 -0.96
C LEU A 132 -8.64 1.98 -1.61
N GLY A 133 -8.13 1.72 -2.82
CA GLY A 133 -7.12 2.56 -3.48
C GLY A 133 -5.83 2.73 -2.67
N VAL A 134 -5.43 1.69 -1.94
CA VAL A 134 -4.22 1.63 -1.11
C VAL A 134 -3.11 0.91 -1.89
N CYS A 135 -2.01 1.61 -2.13
CA CYS A 135 -0.76 1.02 -2.63
C CYS A 135 0.10 0.56 -1.45
N VAL A 136 0.74 -0.61 -1.57
CA VAL A 136 1.63 -1.12 -0.52
C VAL A 136 3.10 -0.92 -0.91
N ILE A 137 3.86 -0.31 -0.01
CA ILE A 137 5.28 -0.03 -0.18
C ILE A 137 6.08 -0.81 0.87
N ASP A 138 7.01 -1.63 0.42
CA ASP A 138 8.00 -2.27 1.28
C ASP A 138 9.15 -1.28 1.57
N ALA A 139 9.22 -0.85 2.83
CA ALA A 139 10.25 0.06 3.34
C ALA A 139 11.63 -0.60 3.33
N GLY A 140 11.69 -1.91 3.55
CA GLY A 140 12.88 -2.73 3.67
C GLY A 140 13.54 -2.69 5.05
N THR A 141 13.17 -1.72 5.90
CA THR A 141 13.63 -1.57 7.29
C THR A 141 12.66 -0.69 8.08
N GLU A 142 12.54 -0.92 9.38
CA GLU A 142 11.76 -0.08 10.32
C GLU A 142 12.07 1.43 10.21
N ASN A 143 13.34 1.80 10.11
CA ASN A 143 13.78 3.21 10.05
C ASN A 143 13.25 3.95 8.82
N GLN A 144 12.92 3.23 7.75
CA GLN A 144 12.45 3.83 6.51
C GLN A 144 10.94 4.07 6.49
N ILE A 145 10.18 3.51 7.43
CA ILE A 145 8.74 3.72 7.49
C ILE A 145 8.44 5.20 7.75
N ALA A 146 9.13 5.82 8.71
CA ALA A 146 8.95 7.23 9.04
C ALA A 146 9.34 8.14 7.86
N ASP A 147 10.47 7.89 7.21
CA ASP A 147 10.96 8.69 6.09
C ASP A 147 10.04 8.60 4.86
N LEU A 148 9.60 7.39 4.51
CA LEU A 148 8.65 7.19 3.42
C LEU A 148 7.27 7.77 3.78
N GLY A 149 6.87 7.67 5.06
CA GLY A 149 5.64 8.29 5.57
C GLY A 149 5.67 9.80 5.37
N ALA A 150 6.77 10.45 5.77
CA ALA A 150 6.98 11.88 5.59
C ALA A 150 6.97 12.28 4.10
N LEU A 151 7.64 11.51 3.25
CA LEU A 151 7.66 11.71 1.80
C LEU A 151 6.24 11.66 1.20
N TYR A 152 5.48 10.59 1.43
CA TYR A 152 4.16 10.47 0.82
C TYR A 152 3.15 11.46 1.42
N LYS A 153 3.28 11.79 2.72
CA LYS A 153 2.47 12.82 3.37
C LYS A 153 2.71 14.21 2.76
N SER A 154 3.96 14.58 2.44
CA SER A 154 4.26 15.86 1.78
C SER A 154 3.71 15.94 0.35
N LEU A 155 3.49 14.79 -0.29
CA LEU A 155 2.82 14.64 -1.59
C LEU A 155 1.29 14.60 -1.49
N GLY A 156 0.72 14.92 -0.32
CA GLY A 156 -0.72 14.98 -0.10
C GLY A 156 -1.39 13.61 -0.05
N LYS A 157 -0.63 12.53 0.18
CA LYS A 157 -1.18 11.17 0.30
C LYS A 157 -1.55 10.88 1.74
N ARG A 158 -2.60 10.07 1.92
CA ARG A 158 -2.88 9.46 3.23
C ARG A 158 -1.95 8.28 3.43
N THR A 159 -1.26 8.24 4.56
CA THR A 159 -0.19 7.28 4.84
C THR A 159 -0.55 6.39 6.02
N PHE A 160 -0.29 5.10 5.90
CA PHE A 160 -0.47 4.10 6.95
C PHE A 160 0.84 3.34 7.13
N GLY A 161 1.14 2.90 8.34
CA GLY A 161 2.30 2.06 8.63
C GLY A 161 1.89 0.65 9.04
N LEU A 162 2.72 -0.35 8.72
CA LEU A 162 2.55 -1.74 9.12
C LEU A 162 3.92 -2.29 9.55
N CYS A 163 4.09 -2.58 10.84
CA CYS A 163 5.34 -3.11 11.37
C CYS A 163 5.12 -4.03 12.56
N ASP A 164 6.19 -4.71 12.94
CA ASP A 164 6.26 -5.49 14.16
C ASP A 164 6.33 -4.61 15.42
N LYS A 165 6.70 -5.22 16.55
CA LYS A 165 6.85 -4.49 17.81
C LYS A 165 8.10 -3.60 17.79
N GLN A 166 7.85 -2.30 17.70
CA GLN A 166 8.86 -1.26 17.72
C GLN A 166 9.20 -0.75 19.13
N THR A 167 10.39 -0.14 19.28
CA THR A 167 10.74 0.61 20.49
C THR A 167 9.90 1.89 20.61
N ASP A 168 9.63 2.37 21.82
CA ASP A 168 8.79 3.56 22.03
C ASP A 168 9.24 4.79 21.21
N PRO A 169 10.55 5.11 21.12
CA PRO A 169 11.01 6.23 20.30
C PRO A 169 10.77 6.03 18.80
N ALA A 170 11.01 4.82 18.28
CA ALA A 170 10.82 4.50 16.87
C ALA A 170 9.33 4.51 16.50
N LYS A 171 8.49 3.95 17.35
CA LYS A 171 7.03 3.97 17.20
C LYS A 171 6.49 5.41 17.13
N ALA A 172 6.89 6.27 18.08
CA ALA A 172 6.47 7.66 18.11
C ALA A 172 6.92 8.44 16.86
N ALA A 173 8.12 8.16 16.35
CA ALA A 173 8.62 8.77 15.12
C ALA A 173 7.79 8.38 13.90
N ILE A 174 7.35 7.12 13.81
CA ILE A 174 6.49 6.63 12.73
C ILE A 174 5.09 7.24 12.85
N GLU A 175 4.47 7.18 14.03
CA GLU A 175 3.12 7.71 14.29
C GLU A 175 2.99 9.21 13.97
N ALA A 176 4.07 9.99 14.07
CA ALA A 176 4.07 11.40 13.65
C ALA A 176 3.91 11.59 12.12
N GLN A 177 4.30 10.59 11.33
CA GLN A 177 4.36 10.66 9.87
C GLN A 177 3.26 9.87 9.16
N VAL A 178 2.55 8.99 9.87
CA VAL A 178 1.43 8.21 9.34
C VAL A 178 0.12 8.56 10.03
N GLU A 179 -0.99 8.42 9.31
CA GLU A 179 -2.34 8.61 9.85
C GLU A 179 -2.69 7.51 10.87
N HIS A 180 -2.26 6.28 10.59
CA HIS A 180 -2.45 5.14 11.49
C HIS A 180 -1.29 4.15 11.35
N LEU A 181 -0.84 3.60 12.48
CA LEU A 181 0.20 2.60 12.54
C LEU A 181 -0.37 1.27 13.05
N PHE A 182 -0.35 0.25 12.19
CA PHE A 182 -0.70 -1.12 12.54
C PHE A 182 0.53 -1.84 13.11
N THR A 183 0.57 -1.99 14.44
CA THR A 183 1.61 -2.76 15.15
C THR A 183 1.07 -4.06 15.73
N HIS A 184 1.84 -5.14 15.67
CA HIS A 184 1.56 -6.39 16.41
C HIS A 184 2.63 -6.69 17.47
N ASP A 185 2.29 -7.44 18.51
CA ASP A 185 3.20 -7.73 19.64
C ASP A 185 4.22 -8.85 19.38
N GLU A 186 4.15 -9.49 18.21
CA GLU A 186 5.04 -10.58 17.83
C GLU A 186 6.37 -10.09 17.24
N LYS A 187 7.42 -10.91 17.37
CA LYS A 187 8.79 -10.60 16.87
C LYS A 187 8.90 -10.55 15.33
N GLY A 188 7.84 -10.91 14.63
CA GLY A 188 7.80 -11.00 13.19
C GLY A 188 6.48 -11.62 12.76
N ILE A 189 6.13 -11.39 11.50
CA ILE A 189 4.88 -11.86 10.93
C ILE A 189 4.79 -13.40 10.93
N GLU A 190 5.89 -14.14 10.83
CA GLU A 190 5.87 -15.61 10.91
C GLU A 190 5.29 -16.10 12.24
N ASP A 191 5.76 -15.52 13.35
CA ASP A 191 5.29 -15.89 14.69
C ASP A 191 3.83 -15.45 14.90
N LEU A 192 3.44 -14.30 14.34
CA LEU A 192 2.03 -13.86 14.32
C LEU A 192 1.13 -14.88 13.63
N ILE A 193 1.50 -15.36 12.45
CA ILE A 193 0.70 -16.34 11.72
C ILE A 193 0.65 -17.67 12.47
N LEU A 194 1.80 -18.23 12.83
CA LEU A 194 1.89 -19.59 13.39
C LEU A 194 1.19 -19.73 14.75
N LYS A 195 1.20 -18.68 15.58
CA LYS A 195 0.56 -18.70 16.90
C LYS A 195 -0.94 -18.44 16.87
N ASN A 196 -1.42 -17.75 15.83
CA ASN A 196 -2.79 -17.23 15.78
C ASN A 196 -3.61 -17.80 14.62
N THR A 197 -3.24 -18.98 14.12
CA THR A 197 -4.01 -19.75 13.13
C THR A 197 -4.37 -21.14 13.67
N THR A 198 -5.10 -21.93 12.90
CA THR A 198 -5.50 -23.29 13.29
C THR A 198 -4.48 -24.34 12.81
N LEU A 199 -4.32 -25.41 13.59
CA LEU A 199 -3.47 -26.54 13.19
C LEU A 199 -3.96 -27.19 11.88
N ALA A 200 -5.27 -27.24 11.66
CA ALA A 200 -5.85 -27.78 10.44
C ALA A 200 -5.45 -26.99 9.19
N ALA A 201 -5.39 -25.66 9.28
CA ALA A 201 -4.91 -24.81 8.19
C ALA A 201 -3.43 -25.07 7.89
N LEU A 202 -2.59 -25.16 8.92
CA LEU A 202 -1.16 -25.44 8.79
C LEU A 202 -0.91 -26.81 8.14
N GLN A 203 -1.62 -27.84 8.59
CA GLN A 203 -1.52 -29.18 8.01
C GLN A 203 -1.98 -29.23 6.56
N ARG A 204 -3.07 -28.54 6.23
CA ARG A 204 -3.60 -28.45 4.87
C ARG A 204 -2.61 -27.76 3.93
N PHE A 205 -1.97 -26.69 4.39
CA PHE A 205 -0.94 -26.02 3.61
C PHE A 205 0.32 -26.89 3.45
N ALA A 206 0.75 -27.56 4.52
CA ALA A 206 1.88 -28.48 4.47
C ALA A 206 1.68 -29.62 3.45
N ASP A 207 0.45 -30.11 3.26
CA ASP A 207 0.11 -31.13 2.25
C ASP A 207 0.20 -30.61 0.80
N GLN A 208 0.06 -29.29 0.59
CA GLN A 208 0.04 -28.66 -0.73
C GLN A 208 1.43 -28.18 -1.18
N LEU A 209 2.37 -28.04 -0.24
CA LEU A 209 3.71 -27.54 -0.52
C LEU A 209 4.57 -28.58 -1.25
N ASP A 210 5.29 -28.11 -2.27
CA ASP A 210 6.46 -28.79 -2.78
C ASP A 210 7.66 -28.45 -1.87
N TRP A 211 7.96 -29.35 -0.94
CA TRP A 211 8.93 -29.11 0.12
C TRP A 211 10.37 -29.07 -0.44
N PRO A 212 11.16 -28.02 -0.11
CA PRO A 212 12.57 -27.98 -0.45
C PRO A 212 13.32 -29.22 0.08
N PRO A 213 14.26 -29.81 -0.68
CA PRO A 213 14.90 -31.07 -0.30
C PRO A 213 15.54 -31.08 1.09
N HIS A 214 16.11 -29.95 1.51
CA HIS A 214 16.73 -29.80 2.83
C HIS A 214 15.70 -29.78 3.98
N LEU A 215 14.49 -29.24 3.75
CA LEU A 215 13.40 -29.26 4.72
C LEU A 215 12.71 -30.62 4.74
N GLN A 216 12.52 -31.25 3.58
CA GLN A 216 11.98 -32.61 3.48
C GLN A 216 12.88 -33.63 4.22
N ALA A 217 14.20 -33.46 4.13
CA ALA A 217 15.14 -34.30 4.87
C ALA A 217 15.07 -34.08 6.40
N LYS A 218 14.80 -32.84 6.84
CA LYS A 218 14.67 -32.48 8.26
C LYS A 218 13.32 -32.90 8.84
N TYR A 219 12.26 -32.85 8.04
CA TYR A 219 10.89 -33.19 8.40
C TYR A 219 10.36 -34.27 7.45
N PRO A 220 10.62 -35.57 7.72
CA PRO A 220 10.13 -36.65 6.85
C PRO A 220 8.59 -36.73 6.75
N ASP A 221 7.90 -36.27 7.81
CA ASP A 221 6.46 -36.03 7.83
C ASP A 221 6.21 -34.58 8.28
N PRO A 222 6.22 -33.62 7.34
CA PRO A 222 6.01 -32.21 7.65
C PRO A 222 4.63 -31.93 8.26
N LYS A 223 3.60 -32.71 7.90
CA LYS A 223 2.23 -32.53 8.38
C LYS A 223 2.11 -32.86 9.87
N ALA A 224 2.71 -33.96 10.31
CA ALA A 224 2.74 -34.32 11.73
C ALA A 224 3.45 -33.26 12.59
N GLN A 225 4.38 -32.50 11.99
CA GLN A 225 5.17 -31.46 12.64
C GLN A 225 4.91 -30.07 12.03
N ALA A 226 3.67 -29.80 11.58
CA ALA A 226 3.35 -28.66 10.71
C ALA A 226 3.84 -27.31 11.24
N VAL A 227 3.71 -27.06 12.55
CA VAL A 227 4.17 -25.79 13.15
C VAL A 227 5.68 -25.60 13.00
N ALA A 228 6.48 -26.62 13.31
CA ALA A 228 7.94 -26.53 13.24
C ALA A 228 8.43 -26.52 11.78
N ALA A 229 7.84 -27.37 10.93
CA ALA A 229 8.20 -27.46 9.52
C ALA A 229 7.86 -26.15 8.77
N LEU A 230 6.69 -25.57 9.02
CA LEU A 230 6.29 -24.31 8.39
C LEU A 230 7.05 -23.10 8.94
N LYS A 231 7.47 -23.12 10.21
CA LYS A 231 8.36 -22.07 10.74
C LYS A 231 9.66 -21.99 9.96
N ASP A 232 10.30 -23.13 9.73
CA ASP A 232 11.52 -23.19 8.95
C ASP A 232 11.28 -22.87 7.47
N TYR A 233 10.15 -23.34 6.91
CA TYR A 233 9.75 -23.00 5.55
C TYR A 233 9.56 -21.51 5.35
N PHE A 234 8.78 -20.83 6.21
CA PHE A 234 8.56 -19.38 6.11
C PHE A 234 9.85 -18.58 6.31
N GLY A 235 10.73 -19.03 7.22
CA GLY A 235 12.05 -18.44 7.39
C GLY A 235 12.94 -18.59 6.14
N TRP A 236 12.86 -19.73 5.45
CA TRP A 236 13.57 -19.98 4.19
C TRP A 236 12.95 -19.23 3.00
N SER A 237 11.62 -19.18 2.93
CA SER A 237 10.86 -18.54 1.85
C SER A 237 10.66 -17.04 2.07
N LYS A 238 11.48 -16.39 2.91
CA LYS A 238 11.39 -14.93 3.13
C LYS A 238 11.53 -14.18 1.81
N GLY A 239 10.53 -13.36 1.48
CA GLY A 239 10.45 -12.67 0.19
C GLY A 239 10.03 -13.54 -1.00
N ASN A 240 9.69 -14.82 -0.79
CA ASN A 240 9.19 -15.74 -1.81
C ASN A 240 7.74 -16.17 -1.53
N TRP A 241 6.91 -15.24 -1.03
CA TRP A 241 5.45 -15.35 -0.92
C TRP A 241 4.88 -16.48 -0.05
N GLY A 242 5.70 -17.31 0.61
CA GLY A 242 5.20 -18.48 1.36
C GLY A 242 4.11 -18.16 2.40
N ILE A 243 4.24 -17.05 3.14
CA ILE A 243 3.18 -16.62 4.08
C ILE A 243 1.94 -16.14 3.32
N ALA A 244 2.12 -15.39 2.23
CA ALA A 244 1.01 -14.90 1.42
C ALA A 244 0.20 -16.08 0.84
N GLU A 245 0.88 -17.12 0.33
CA GLU A 245 0.24 -18.36 -0.16
C GLU A 245 -0.52 -19.09 0.95
N PHE A 246 0.06 -19.17 2.16
CA PHE A 246 -0.64 -19.72 3.31
C PHE A 246 -1.94 -18.96 3.62
N LEU A 247 -1.90 -17.62 3.60
CA LEU A 247 -3.05 -16.78 3.91
C LEU A 247 -4.13 -16.86 2.82
N ALA A 248 -3.74 -17.03 1.55
CA ALA A 248 -4.66 -17.15 0.43
C ALA A 248 -5.62 -18.35 0.56
N GLN A 249 -5.17 -19.44 1.21
CA GLN A 249 -5.99 -20.64 1.39
C GLN A 249 -6.80 -20.66 2.71
N CYS A 250 -6.53 -19.73 3.63
CA CYS A 250 -7.26 -19.66 4.89
C CYS A 250 -8.73 -19.28 4.71
N SER A 251 -9.59 -19.81 5.57
CA SER A 251 -10.92 -19.28 5.86
C SER A 251 -10.84 -18.09 6.83
N GLU A 252 -11.95 -17.38 7.04
CA GLU A 252 -11.98 -16.22 7.93
C GLU A 252 -11.61 -16.60 9.38
N ALA A 253 -12.08 -17.74 9.88
CA ALA A 253 -11.77 -18.22 11.23
C ALA A 253 -10.32 -18.69 11.39
N GLU A 254 -9.64 -19.03 10.30
CA GLU A 254 -8.23 -19.44 10.30
C GLU A 254 -7.28 -18.24 10.15
N MET A 255 -7.80 -17.08 9.75
CA MET A 255 -7.05 -15.85 9.65
C MET A 255 -6.77 -15.28 11.07
N PRO A 256 -5.52 -14.93 11.39
CA PRO A 256 -5.19 -14.27 12.65
C PRO A 256 -6.10 -13.10 12.96
N GLN A 257 -6.57 -13.03 14.21
CA GLN A 257 -7.49 -12.00 14.68
C GLN A 257 -6.97 -10.59 14.38
N TRP A 258 -5.69 -10.34 14.65
CA TRP A 258 -5.06 -9.06 14.37
C TRP A 258 -5.14 -8.65 12.89
N LEU A 259 -4.95 -9.58 11.95
CA LEU A 259 -5.07 -9.29 10.51
C LEU A 259 -6.51 -8.91 10.14
N ARG A 260 -7.50 -9.59 10.72
CA ARG A 260 -8.92 -9.27 10.53
C ARG A 260 -9.23 -7.88 11.06
N GLU A 261 -8.82 -7.56 12.28
CA GLU A 261 -9.04 -6.26 12.92
C GLU A 261 -8.34 -5.12 12.18
N ALA A 262 -7.09 -5.34 11.73
CA ALA A 262 -6.36 -4.38 10.92
C ALA A 262 -7.07 -4.09 9.59
N CYS A 263 -7.60 -5.11 8.91
CA CYS A 263 -8.36 -4.93 7.66
C CYS A 263 -9.68 -4.16 7.89
N VAL A 264 -10.40 -4.45 8.98
CA VAL A 264 -11.64 -3.71 9.36
C VAL A 264 -11.31 -2.25 9.66
N THR A 265 -10.27 -2.01 10.45
CA THR A 265 -9.84 -0.67 10.83
C THR A 265 -9.39 0.12 9.61
N LEU A 266 -8.60 -0.49 8.72
CA LEU A 266 -8.17 0.15 7.47
C LEU A 266 -9.35 0.52 6.58
N LYS A 267 -10.35 -0.37 6.43
CA LYS A 267 -11.59 -0.08 5.67
C LYS A 267 -12.32 1.11 6.27
N ALA A 268 -12.51 1.13 7.59
CA ALA A 268 -13.22 2.23 8.27
C ALA A 268 -12.49 3.58 8.15
N LEU A 269 -11.16 3.57 8.17
CA LEU A 269 -10.35 4.78 7.92
C LEU A 269 -10.47 5.24 6.46
N CYS A 270 -10.44 4.31 5.52
CA CYS A 270 -10.48 4.64 4.09
C CYS A 270 -11.86 5.14 3.68
N ASP A 271 -12.90 4.38 3.98
CA ASP A 271 -14.28 4.61 3.57
C ASP A 271 -15.19 4.56 4.82
N PRO A 272 -15.26 5.65 5.60
CA PRO A 272 -16.03 5.68 6.83
C PRO A 272 -17.52 5.45 6.54
N PRO A 273 -18.25 4.74 7.43
CA PRO A 273 -19.68 4.56 7.26
C PRO A 273 -20.39 5.92 7.22
N PRO A 274 -21.50 6.03 6.47
CA PRO A 274 -22.25 7.28 6.37
C PRO A 274 -22.66 7.76 7.76
N LEU A 275 -22.51 9.08 8.00
CA LEU A 275 -22.94 9.69 9.25
C LEU A 275 -24.43 9.41 9.49
N PRO A 276 -24.85 9.13 10.74
CA PRO A 276 -26.27 9.00 11.05
C PRO A 276 -27.00 10.29 10.67
N PRO A 277 -28.26 10.20 10.21
CA PRO A 277 -29.03 11.38 9.86
C PRO A 277 -29.12 12.34 11.05
N PRO A 278 -29.07 13.67 10.82
CA PRO A 278 -29.21 14.63 11.90
C PRO A 278 -30.54 14.40 12.64
N PRO A 279 -30.58 14.61 13.97
CA PRO A 279 -31.81 14.52 14.72
C PRO A 279 -32.86 15.48 14.12
N PRO A 280 -34.14 15.10 14.12
CA PRO A 280 -35.20 16.01 13.66
C PRO A 280 -35.12 17.32 14.44
N PRO A 281 -35.39 18.47 13.80
CA PRO A 281 -35.41 19.75 14.51
C PRO A 281 -36.40 19.64 15.67
N GLU A 282 -35.96 20.00 16.87
CA GLU A 282 -36.86 20.21 18.00
C GLU A 282 -37.87 21.28 17.56
N GLY A 283 -39.15 20.90 17.52
CA GLY A 283 -40.21 21.83 17.20
C GLY A 283 -40.28 22.88 18.29
N ASP A 284 -40.09 24.15 17.92
CA ASP A 284 -40.48 25.29 18.75
C ASP A 284 -42.01 25.25 18.91
N ASP A 285 -42.50 24.56 19.92
CA ASP A 285 -43.89 24.57 20.40
C ASP A 285 -44.23 25.87 21.18
N ASP A 286 -43.59 27.00 20.83
CA ASP A 286 -43.73 28.28 21.56
C ASP A 286 -44.67 29.31 20.88
N PHE A 287 -45.46 28.89 19.87
CA PHE A 287 -46.44 29.78 19.21
C PHE A 287 -47.92 29.51 19.53
N ALA A 288 -48.22 28.58 20.45
CA ALA A 288 -49.62 28.26 20.80
C ALA A 288 -50.29 29.21 21.82
N ASP A 289 -49.54 30.06 22.53
CA ASP A 289 -50.08 30.84 23.66
C ASP A 289 -50.36 32.33 23.37
N LEU A 290 -50.30 32.80 22.10
CA LEU A 290 -50.56 34.21 21.77
C LEU A 290 -51.93 34.50 21.12
N LEU A 291 -52.86 33.54 21.13
CA LEU A 291 -54.25 33.72 20.64
C LEU A 291 -55.28 33.07 21.58
N GLY A 292 -55.16 33.33 22.88
CA GLY A 292 -56.18 33.04 23.91
C GLY A 292 -56.64 34.30 24.61
#